data_AF-A0A7S0U5V8-F1
#
_entry.id   AF-A0A7S0U5V8-F1
#
_cell.length_a   1.000
_cell.length_b   1.000
_cell.length_c   1.000
_cell.angle_alpha   90.00
_cell.angle_beta   90.00
_cell.angle_gamma   90.00
#
_symmetry.space_group_name_H-M   'P 1'
#
loop_
_entity.id
_entity.type
_entity.pdbx_description
1 polymer ?
#
loop_
_entity_poly.entity_id
_entity_poly.type
_entity_poly.pdbx_seq_one_letter_code
_entity_poly.pdbx_strand_id
1 'polypeptide(L)'
;QGSAAKRPSAGQAHQHPFFWTVSKRLQFLMDLSDAVEVRDPDDALVQALNRRGATVFGASWEGRIEAELLQDLGTRRKYDFGQVCHLLRAIRNKKSHYYDLEEGVRQLLGPMPEGYVSYWASRFPLLLMEVH
;
A
#
# COMPACT_ATOMS: atom_id res chain seq x y z
N GLN A 1 -36.46 2.00 10.23
CA GLN A 1 -36.11 3.31 10.82
C GLN A 1 -34.62 3.52 10.62
N GLY A 2 -34.23 4.33 9.62
CA GLY A 2 -32.82 4.56 9.28
C GLY A 2 -32.23 5.63 10.19
N SER A 3 -31.26 5.28 11.03
CA SER A 3 -30.59 6.23 11.90
C SER A 3 -29.79 7.24 11.08
N ALA A 4 -30.18 8.52 11.17
CA ALA A 4 -29.49 9.65 10.57
C ALA A 4 -28.13 9.96 11.22
N ALA A 5 -27.74 9.24 12.28
CA ALA A 5 -26.54 9.51 13.08
C ALA A 5 -25.22 8.94 12.52
N LYS A 6 -25.24 8.31 11.33
CA LYS A 6 -24.03 7.74 10.67
C LYS A 6 -23.64 8.43 9.38
N ARG A 7 -24.27 9.55 9.00
CA ARG A 7 -23.88 10.30 7.82
C ARG A 7 -22.65 11.16 8.15
N PRO A 8 -21.47 10.90 7.55
CA PRO A 8 -20.33 11.78 7.75
C PRO A 8 -20.70 13.18 7.27
N SER A 9 -20.32 14.19 8.05
CA SER A 9 -20.42 15.58 7.61
C SER A 9 -19.61 15.79 6.33
N ALA A 10 -19.90 16.83 5.54
CA ALA A 10 -19.13 17.13 4.32
C ALA A 10 -17.62 17.24 4.59
N GLY A 11 -17.21 17.75 5.76
CA GLY A 11 -15.81 17.80 6.18
C GLY A 11 -15.20 16.43 6.48
N GLN A 12 -15.96 15.52 7.11
CA GLN A 12 -15.54 14.13 7.34
C GLN A 12 -15.56 13.29 6.06
N ALA A 13 -16.47 13.59 5.13
CA ALA A 13 -16.52 12.94 3.82
C ALA A 13 -15.25 13.25 3.00
N HIS A 14 -14.73 14.49 3.05
CA HIS A 14 -13.47 14.87 2.39
C HIS A 14 -12.22 14.15 2.96
N GLN A 15 -12.32 13.59 4.17
CA GLN A 15 -11.25 12.77 4.74
C GLN A 15 -11.25 11.35 4.16
N HIS A 16 -12.36 10.90 3.55
CA HIS A 16 -12.45 9.56 2.97
C HIS A 16 -11.54 9.41 1.72
N PRO A 17 -10.80 8.28 1.57
CA PRO A 17 -9.87 8.06 0.46
C PRO A 17 -10.48 8.18 -0.94
N PHE A 18 -11.80 8.02 -1.04
CA PHE A 18 -12.57 8.24 -2.26
C PHE A 18 -12.29 9.62 -2.89
N PHE A 19 -12.22 10.68 -2.08
CA PHE A 19 -12.00 12.05 -2.55
C PHE A 19 -10.52 12.44 -2.66
N TRP A 20 -9.60 11.53 -2.32
CA TRP A 20 -8.19 11.83 -2.36
C TRP A 20 -7.65 11.78 -3.78
N THR A 21 -6.79 12.74 -4.11
CA THR A 21 -5.97 12.69 -5.32
C THR A 21 -5.04 11.48 -5.29
N VAL A 22 -4.60 11.02 -6.46
CA VAL A 22 -3.65 9.92 -6.61
C VAL A 22 -2.39 10.15 -5.76
N SER A 23 -1.83 11.34 -5.81
CA SER A 23 -0.65 11.72 -5.02
C SER A 23 -0.90 11.65 -3.52
N LYS A 24 -2.09 12.06 -3.04
CA LYS A 24 -2.45 11.98 -1.63
C LYS A 24 -2.59 10.53 -1.16
N ARG A 25 -3.20 9.66 -1.99
CA ARG A 25 -3.29 8.22 -1.70
C ARG A 25 -1.90 7.60 -1.58
N LEU A 26 -1.01 7.90 -2.54
CA LEU A 26 0.36 7.40 -2.48
C LEU A 26 1.08 7.92 -1.24
N GLN A 27 1.02 9.23 -0.98
CA GLN A 27 1.69 9.83 0.17
C GLN A 27 1.21 9.23 1.50
N PHE A 28 -0.09 8.97 1.65
CA PHE A 28 -0.61 8.30 2.83
C PHE A 28 0.02 6.90 3.05
N LEU A 29 0.15 6.09 1.99
CA LEU A 29 0.80 4.77 2.10
C LEU A 29 2.29 4.90 2.44
N MET A 30 2.96 5.93 1.92
CA MET A 30 4.35 6.24 2.25
C MET A 30 4.49 6.60 3.73
N ASP A 31 3.67 7.53 4.22
CA ASP A 31 3.69 8.00 5.60
C ASP A 31 3.37 6.88 6.58
N LEU A 32 2.37 6.04 6.25
CA LEU A 32 2.02 4.88 7.06
C LEU A 32 3.16 3.86 7.09
N SER A 33 3.82 3.60 5.96
CA SER A 33 5.00 2.73 5.90
C SER A 33 6.14 3.26 6.78
N ASP A 34 6.45 4.56 6.72
CA ASP A 34 7.51 5.15 7.52
C ASP A 34 7.14 5.14 9.02
N ALA A 35 5.87 5.36 9.36
CA ALA A 35 5.38 5.34 10.74
C ALA A 35 5.44 3.94 11.40
N VAL A 36 5.39 2.86 10.62
CA VAL A 36 5.49 1.48 11.13
C VAL A 36 6.89 0.90 11.03
N GLU A 37 7.78 1.45 10.19
CA GLU A 37 9.16 0.96 10.02
C GLU A 37 9.95 0.99 11.33
N VAL A 38 9.71 2.00 12.16
CA VAL A 38 10.45 2.25 13.41
C VAL A 38 9.81 1.61 14.64
N ARG A 39 8.70 0.88 14.46
CA ARG A 39 7.94 0.28 15.56
C ARG A 39 8.35 -1.16 15.80
N ASP A 40 8.10 -1.62 17.02
CA ASP A 40 8.24 -3.02 17.37
C ASP A 40 7.21 -3.88 16.59
N PRO A 41 7.55 -5.09 16.14
CA PRO A 41 6.59 -6.00 15.53
C PRO A 41 5.33 -6.27 16.36
N ASP A 42 5.41 -6.20 17.69
CA ASP A 42 4.29 -6.39 18.61
C ASP A 42 3.52 -5.09 18.91
N ASP A 43 3.92 -3.95 18.33
CA ASP A 43 3.18 -2.69 18.42
C ASP A 43 1.75 -2.87 17.90
N ALA A 44 0.79 -2.31 18.64
CA ALA A 44 -0.63 -2.46 18.35
C ALA A 44 -1.02 -2.00 16.93
N LEU A 45 -0.36 -0.97 16.38
CA LEU A 45 -0.58 -0.51 15.02
C LEU A 45 -0.08 -1.52 13.99
N VAL A 46 1.12 -2.06 14.20
CA VAL A 46 1.71 -3.08 13.31
C VAL A 46 0.83 -4.33 13.28
N GLN A 47 0.44 -4.80 14.46
CA GLN A 47 -0.47 -5.94 14.63
C GLN A 47 -1.86 -5.67 14.03
N ALA A 48 -2.39 -4.44 14.13
CA ALA A 48 -3.68 -4.08 13.55
C ALA A 48 -3.63 -4.08 12.02
N LEU A 49 -2.54 -3.57 11.41
CA LEU A 49 -2.35 -3.58 9.96
C LEU A 49 -2.19 -4.99 9.43
N ASN A 50 -1.33 -5.78 10.06
CA ASN A 50 -1.04 -7.13 9.58
C ASN A 50 -2.26 -8.06 9.65
N ARG A 51 -3.16 -7.84 10.63
CA ARG A 51 -4.47 -8.51 10.68
C ARG A 51 -5.36 -8.26 9.46
N ARG A 52 -5.11 -7.19 8.69
CA ARG A 52 -5.85 -6.89 7.44
C ARG A 52 -5.36 -7.69 6.23
N GLY A 53 -4.23 -8.40 6.35
CA GLY A 53 -3.60 -9.13 5.23
C GLY A 53 -4.55 -10.09 4.51
N ALA A 54 -5.35 -10.84 5.28
CA ALA A 54 -6.34 -11.77 4.74
C ALA A 54 -7.36 -11.08 3.79
N THR A 55 -7.79 -9.87 4.12
CA THR A 55 -8.69 -9.08 3.28
C THR A 55 -7.96 -8.47 2.09
N VAL A 56 -6.74 -7.95 2.30
CA VAL A 56 -5.98 -7.23 1.26
C VAL A 56 -5.47 -8.17 0.17
N PHE A 57 -4.86 -9.29 0.55
CA PHE A 57 -4.18 -10.20 -0.37
C PHE A 57 -4.49 -11.69 -0.18
N GLY A 58 -5.26 -12.07 0.84
CA GLY A 58 -5.49 -13.47 1.19
C GLY A 58 -4.30 -14.02 1.99
N ALA A 59 -3.73 -15.14 1.57
CA ALA A 59 -2.63 -15.77 2.29
C ALA A 59 -1.26 -15.09 2.08
N SER A 60 -0.99 -14.61 0.87
CA SER A 60 0.29 -14.00 0.50
C SER A 60 0.11 -13.03 -0.67
N TRP A 61 0.89 -11.95 -0.68
CA TRP A 61 0.95 -11.02 -1.82
C TRP A 61 2.05 -11.35 -2.84
N GLU A 62 2.88 -12.37 -2.60
CA GLU A 62 3.98 -12.77 -3.49
C GLU A 62 3.49 -13.07 -4.92
N GLY A 63 2.44 -13.89 -5.05
CA GLY A 63 1.86 -14.25 -6.35
C GLY A 63 0.95 -13.18 -6.97
N ARG A 64 0.86 -11.98 -6.37
CA ARG A 64 0.06 -10.87 -6.89
C ARG A 64 0.88 -9.83 -7.64
N ILE A 65 2.20 -9.98 -7.68
CA ILE A 65 3.10 -9.11 -8.42
C ILE A 65 3.92 -9.95 -9.40
N GLU A 66 4.39 -9.30 -10.46
CA GLU A 66 5.18 -9.94 -11.49
C GLU A 66 6.56 -10.40 -10.98
N ALA A 67 7.08 -11.47 -11.58
CA ALA A 67 8.31 -12.12 -11.15
C ALA A 67 9.52 -11.17 -11.25
N GLU A 68 9.53 -10.28 -12.24
CA GLU A 68 10.56 -9.26 -12.43
C GLU A 68 10.60 -8.28 -11.25
N LEU A 69 9.43 -7.83 -10.78
CA LEU A 69 9.34 -6.96 -9.61
C LEU A 69 9.71 -7.72 -8.32
N LEU A 70 9.28 -8.98 -8.20
CA LEU A 70 9.61 -9.82 -7.05
C LEU A 70 11.12 -10.05 -6.93
N GLN A 71 11.78 -10.34 -8.05
CA GLN A 71 13.23 -10.51 -8.13
C GLN A 71 13.95 -9.21 -7.72
N ASP A 72 13.52 -8.07 -8.26
CA ASP A 72 14.06 -6.75 -7.93
C ASP A 72 13.86 -6.39 -6.44
N LEU A 73 12.73 -6.76 -5.83
CA LEU A 73 12.52 -6.62 -4.38
C LEU A 73 13.49 -7.49 -3.56
N GLY A 74 13.70 -8.74 -3.99
CA GLY A 74 14.55 -9.71 -3.29
C GLY A 74 16.05 -9.37 -3.28
N THR A 75 16.51 -8.45 -4.13
CA THR A 75 17.94 -8.09 -4.23
C THR A 75 18.47 -7.36 -2.99
N ARG A 76 17.68 -6.47 -2.38
CA ARG A 76 18.15 -5.55 -1.33
C ARG A 76 17.58 -5.83 0.05
N ARG A 77 16.38 -6.43 0.13
CA ARG A 77 15.70 -6.68 1.40
C ARG A 77 14.88 -7.97 1.35
N LYS A 78 14.76 -8.60 2.52
CA LYS A 78 13.83 -9.71 2.74
C LYS A 78 12.44 -9.15 3.04
N TYR A 79 11.44 -9.73 2.38
CA TYR A 79 10.04 -9.40 2.58
C TYR A 79 9.30 -10.61 3.15
N ASP A 80 8.40 -10.36 4.11
CA ASP A 80 7.42 -11.34 4.55
C ASP A 80 6.14 -11.06 3.77
N PHE A 81 5.82 -11.98 2.86
CA PHE A 81 4.70 -11.84 1.94
C PHE A 81 3.33 -12.05 2.63
N GLY A 82 3.31 -12.44 3.90
CA GLY A 82 2.10 -12.51 4.72
C GLY A 82 1.79 -11.21 5.47
N GLN A 83 2.67 -10.21 5.43
CA GLN A 83 2.56 -8.99 6.26
C GLN A 83 2.21 -7.75 5.43
N VAL A 84 1.17 -7.02 5.86
CA VAL A 84 0.74 -5.76 5.23
C VAL A 84 1.83 -4.69 5.37
N CYS A 85 2.53 -4.62 6.51
CA CYS A 85 3.62 -3.66 6.67
C CYS A 85 4.78 -3.91 5.69
N HIS A 86 5.04 -5.16 5.30
CA HIS A 86 6.05 -5.47 4.28
C HIS A 86 5.58 -5.12 2.86
N LEU A 87 4.28 -5.25 2.57
CA LEU A 87 3.70 -4.73 1.33
C LEU A 87 3.83 -3.19 1.25
N LEU A 88 3.47 -2.48 2.31
CA LEU A 88 3.63 -1.01 2.40
C LEU A 88 5.09 -0.61 2.19
N ARG A 89 6.03 -1.33 2.82
CA ARG A 89 7.47 -1.15 2.62
C ARG A 89 7.90 -1.38 1.18
N ALA A 90 7.35 -2.38 0.49
CA ALA A 90 7.66 -2.64 -0.92
C ALA A 90 7.22 -1.46 -1.80
N ILE A 91 5.98 -0.98 -1.62
CA ILE A 91 5.43 0.20 -2.31
C ILE A 91 6.30 1.43 -2.03
N ARG A 92 6.69 1.64 -0.77
CA ARG A 92 7.52 2.76 -0.35
C ARG A 92 8.90 2.71 -1.00
N ASN A 93 9.56 1.55 -0.95
CA ASN A 93 10.89 1.36 -1.50
C ASN A 93 10.93 1.56 -3.02
N LYS A 94 9.96 1.02 -3.75
CA LYS A 94 9.93 1.16 -5.22
C LYS A 94 9.56 2.56 -5.67
N LYS A 95 8.77 3.30 -4.88
CA LYS A 95 8.56 4.73 -5.11
C LYS A 95 9.86 5.51 -4.90
N SER A 96 10.56 5.30 -3.78
CA SER A 96 11.77 6.05 -3.43
C SER A 96 12.91 5.84 -4.42
N HIS A 97 12.99 4.66 -5.03
CA HIS A 97 14.01 4.31 -6.02
C HIS A 97 13.49 4.27 -7.46
N TYR A 98 12.30 4.83 -7.73
CA TYR A 98 11.60 4.66 -9.02
C TYR A 98 12.48 5.00 -10.24
N TYR A 99 13.30 6.05 -10.14
CA TYR A 99 14.19 6.48 -11.23
C TYR A 99 15.48 5.65 -11.35
N ASP A 100 15.83 4.87 -10.33
CA ASP A 100 16.97 3.95 -10.31
C ASP A 100 16.59 2.52 -10.75
N LEU A 101 15.30 2.27 -11.01
CA LEU A 101 14.81 0.96 -11.43
C LEU A 101 15.26 0.63 -12.84
N GLU A 102 15.47 -0.67 -13.09
CA GLU A 102 15.63 -1.19 -14.44
C GLU A 102 14.41 -0.83 -15.30
N GLU A 103 14.64 -0.60 -16.60
CA GLU A 103 13.61 -0.10 -17.49
C GLU A 103 12.37 -1.01 -17.55
N GLY A 104 12.56 -2.33 -17.55
CA GLY A 104 11.45 -3.29 -17.54
C GLY A 104 10.57 -3.17 -16.30
N VAL A 105 11.17 -3.04 -15.12
CA VAL A 105 10.43 -2.87 -13.85
C VAL A 105 9.74 -1.50 -13.80
N ARG A 106 10.39 -0.45 -14.32
CA ARG A 106 9.80 0.89 -14.39
C ARG A 106 8.61 0.94 -15.36
N GLN A 107 8.70 0.26 -16.50
CA GLN A 107 7.60 0.14 -17.46
C GLN A 107 6.43 -0.64 -16.86
N LEU A 108 6.71 -1.73 -16.12
CA LEU A 108 5.72 -2.51 -15.39
C LEU A 108 4.93 -1.65 -14.40
N LEU A 109 5.65 -0.87 -13.58
CA LEU A 109 5.05 0.01 -12.58
C LEU A 109 4.31 1.20 -13.21
N GLY A 110 4.70 1.62 -14.42
CA GLY A 110 4.09 2.72 -15.14
C GLY A 110 4.48 4.11 -14.60
N PRO A 111 4.17 5.18 -15.37
CA PRO A 111 4.62 6.54 -15.06
C PRO A 111 4.09 7.05 -13.72
N MET A 112 4.89 7.88 -13.05
CA MET A 112 4.49 8.52 -11.80
C MET A 112 3.59 9.75 -12.02
N PRO A 113 2.64 10.04 -11.10
CA PRO A 113 2.16 9.15 -10.03
C PRO A 113 1.05 8.16 -10.47
N GLU A 114 0.32 8.43 -11.54
CA GLU A 114 -0.91 7.70 -11.92
C GLU A 114 -0.67 6.23 -12.27
N GLY A 115 0.33 5.94 -13.12
CA GLY A 115 0.68 4.58 -13.50
C GLY A 115 1.11 3.75 -12.29
N TYR A 116 2.04 4.31 -11.49
CA TYR A 116 2.53 3.67 -10.28
C TYR A 116 1.42 3.32 -9.30
N VAL A 117 0.52 4.26 -9.01
CA VAL A 117 -0.60 4.00 -8.10
C VAL A 117 -1.60 3.02 -8.70
N SER A 118 -1.87 3.10 -10.00
CA SER A 118 -2.77 2.18 -10.70
C SER A 118 -2.24 0.73 -10.66
N TYR A 119 -0.94 0.54 -10.82
CA TYR A 119 -0.30 -0.77 -10.71
C TYR A 119 -0.58 -1.42 -9.35
N TRP A 120 -0.33 -0.71 -8.25
CA TRP A 120 -0.56 -1.25 -6.90
C TRP A 120 -2.04 -1.37 -6.56
N ALA A 121 -2.86 -0.40 -6.96
CA ALA A 121 -4.31 -0.41 -6.68
C ALA A 121 -5.04 -1.53 -7.44
N SER A 122 -4.60 -1.89 -8.65
CA SER A 122 -5.19 -3.02 -9.40
C SER A 122 -4.90 -4.37 -8.76
N ARG A 123 -3.73 -4.55 -8.14
CA ARG A 123 -3.33 -5.80 -7.45
C ARG A 123 -3.87 -5.90 -6.02
N PHE A 124 -4.02 -4.75 -5.36
CA PHE A 124 -4.48 -4.63 -3.97
C PHE A 124 -5.62 -3.60 -3.84
N PRO A 125 -6.79 -3.86 -4.45
CA PRO A 125 -7.88 -2.89 -4.51
C PRO A 125 -8.43 -2.48 -3.14
N LEU A 126 -8.27 -3.34 -2.13
CA LEU A 126 -8.73 -3.09 -0.77
C LEU A 126 -7.65 -2.47 0.14
N LEU A 127 -6.39 -2.40 -0.29
CA LEU A 127 -5.27 -1.96 0.58
C LEU A 127 -5.55 -0.60 1.22
N LEU A 128 -5.86 0.41 0.40
CA LEU A 128 -6.07 1.76 0.88
C LEU A 128 -7.25 1.88 1.84
N MET A 129 -8.31 1.09 1.61
CA MET A 129 -9.51 1.10 2.45
C MET A 129 -9.30 0.36 3.77
N GLU A 130 -8.52 -0.72 3.76
CA GLU A 130 -8.26 -1.53 4.96
C GLU A 130 -7.24 -0.89 5.91
N VAL A 131 -6.39 0.02 5.40
CA VAL A 131 -5.32 0.66 6.18
C VAL A 131 -5.59 2.13 6.53
N HIS A 132 -6.72 2.69 6.11
CA HIS A 132 -7.21 4.03 6.47
C HIS A 132 -8.17 3.98 7.67
#